data_AF-A0AAJ2Y4A7-F1
#
_entry.id   AF-A0AAJ2Y4A7-F1
#
_cell.length_a   1.000
_cell.length_b   1.000
_cell.length_c   1.000
_cell.angle_alpha   90.00
_cell.angle_beta   90.00
_cell.angle_gamma   90.00
#
_symmetry.space_group_name_H-M   'P 1'
#
loop_
_entity.id
_entity.type
_entity.pdbx_description
1 polymer ?
#
loop_
_entity_poly.entity_id
_entity_poly.type
_entity_poly.pdbx_seq_one_letter_code
_entity_poly.pdbx_strand_id
1 'polypeptide(L)'
;MAVGFTKDGAEQDEINAVIQAAVNHARTQINAQIESLIHCLDCGDIIPEKRRQAVKGCKYCITCQEDHDSIFKRQPRNCWHRSMR
;
A
#
# COMPACT_ATOMS: atom_id res chain seq x y z
N MET A 1 -6.01 -36.26 30.99
CA MET A 1 -6.49 -35.84 29.65
C MET A 1 -5.80 -34.53 29.31
N ALA A 2 -4.88 -34.53 28.34
CA ALA A 2 -4.28 -33.29 27.87
C ALA A 2 -5.29 -32.56 26.99
N VAL A 3 -5.92 -31.51 27.51
CA VAL A 3 -6.65 -30.53 26.72
C VAL A 3 -5.62 -29.76 25.91
N GLY A 4 -5.23 -30.32 24.76
CA GLY A 4 -4.38 -29.64 23.80
C GLY A 4 -5.11 -28.40 23.29
N PHE A 5 -4.50 -27.24 23.48
CA PHE A 5 -4.83 -25.98 22.79
C PHE A 5 -6.32 -25.64 22.84
N THR A 6 -6.86 -25.38 24.03
CA THR A 6 -8.18 -24.75 24.17
C THR A 6 -8.16 -23.43 23.40
N LYS A 7 -9.04 -23.31 22.41
CA LYS A 7 -9.30 -22.04 21.72
C LYS A 7 -10.04 -21.15 22.70
N ASP A 8 -9.31 -20.29 23.41
CA ASP A 8 -9.89 -19.13 24.06
C ASP A 8 -10.37 -18.19 22.93
N GLY A 9 -11.60 -18.43 22.46
CA GLY A 9 -12.15 -17.79 21.26
C GLY A 9 -12.16 -16.27 21.34
N ALA A 10 -12.34 -15.72 22.55
CA ALA A 10 -12.44 -14.27 22.76
C ALA A 10 -11.16 -13.51 22.36
N GLU A 11 -9.97 -14.03 22.64
CA GLU A 11 -8.70 -13.39 22.26
C GLU A 11 -8.46 -13.51 20.74
N GLN A 12 -8.77 -14.67 20.17
CA GLN A 12 -8.64 -14.88 18.73
C GLN A 12 -9.64 -14.03 17.95
N ASP A 13 -10.83 -13.80 18.49
CA ASP A 13 -11.87 -12.94 17.92
C ASP A 13 -11.45 -11.46 17.97
N GLU A 14 -10.77 -11.02 19.03
CA GLU A 14 -10.19 -9.68 19.11
C GLU A 14 -9.10 -9.46 18.06
N ILE A 15 -8.18 -10.42 17.90
CA ILE A 15 -7.14 -10.40 16.85
C ILE A 15 -7.79 -10.32 15.47
N ASN A 16 -8.81 -11.14 15.22
CA ASN A 16 -9.52 -11.14 13.95
C ASN A 16 -10.23 -9.81 13.69
N ALA A 17 -10.84 -9.20 14.70
CA ALA A 17 -11.52 -7.91 14.57
C ALA A 17 -10.55 -6.80 14.14
N VAL A 18 -9.35 -6.75 14.73
CA VAL A 18 -8.30 -5.78 14.35
C VAL A 18 -7.84 -6.00 12.91
N ILE A 19 -7.61 -7.24 12.51
CA ILE A 19 -7.22 -7.58 11.13
C ILE A 19 -8.30 -7.14 10.14
N GLN A 20 -9.56 -7.45 10.42
CA GLN A 20 -10.67 -7.06 9.54
C GLN A 20 -10.81 -5.53 9.45
N ALA A 21 -10.64 -4.81 10.56
CA ALA A 21 -10.63 -3.35 10.55
C ALA A 21 -9.51 -2.79 9.67
N ALA A 22 -8.30 -3.32 9.79
CA ALA A 22 -7.15 -2.91 8.97
C ALA A 22 -7.36 -3.20 7.47
N VAL A 23 -7.90 -4.38 7.14
CA VAL A 23 -8.23 -4.75 5.75
C VAL A 23 -9.30 -3.85 5.17
N ASN A 24 -10.35 -3.56 5.93
CA ASN A 24 -11.42 -2.67 5.50
C ASN A 24 -10.91 -1.25 5.24
N HIS A 25 -10.06 -0.74 6.12
CA HIS A 25 -9.42 0.56 5.94
C HIS A 25 -8.51 0.60 4.70
N ALA A 26 -7.72 -0.45 4.45
CA ALA A 26 -6.91 -0.52 3.23
C ALA A 26 -7.79 -0.54 1.97
N ARG A 27 -8.90 -1.30 1.99
CA ARG A 27 -9.86 -1.37 0.89
C ARG A 27 -10.52 -0.03 0.60
N THR A 28 -10.91 0.75 1.64
CA THR A 28 -11.52 2.07 1.42
C THR A 28 -10.53 3.04 0.77
N GLN A 29 -9.25 2.97 1.12
CA GLN A 29 -8.22 3.80 0.47
C GLN A 29 -7.99 3.42 -1.00
N ILE A 30 -8.04 2.13 -1.35
CA ILE A 30 -7.87 1.67 -2.73
C ILE A 30 -9.11 2.00 -3.58
N ASN A 31 -10.31 1.89 -3.01
CA ASN A 31 -11.58 2.11 -3.72
C ASN A 31 -11.91 3.60 -3.93
N ALA A 32 -11.13 4.53 -3.38
CA ALA A 32 -11.20 5.93 -3.76
C ALA A 32 -10.75 6.06 -5.23
N GLN A 33 -11.69 5.86 -6.16
CA GLN A 33 -11.50 6.08 -7.59
C GLN A 33 -11.35 7.58 -7.84
N ILE A 34 -10.15 8.09 -7.58
CA ILE A 34 -9.78 9.46 -7.90
C ILE A 34 -9.55 9.50 -9.41
N GLU A 35 -10.15 10.47 -10.08
CA GLU A 35 -9.92 10.69 -11.51
C GLU A 35 -8.45 11.01 -11.76
N SER A 36 -7.88 10.41 -12.82
CA SER A 36 -6.50 10.68 -13.23
C SER A 36 -6.39 12.10 -13.76
N LEU A 37 -5.37 12.84 -13.34
CA LEU A 37 -5.13 14.18 -13.85
C LEU A 37 -4.72 14.12 -15.33
N ILE A 38 -5.07 15.17 -16.06
CA ILE A 38 -4.71 15.30 -17.47
C ILE A 38 -3.24 15.75 -17.61
N HIS A 39 -2.81 16.63 -16.71
CA HIS A 39 -1.49 17.23 -16.68
C HIS A 39 -0.70 16.74 -15.47
N CYS A 40 0.61 16.54 -15.65
CA CYS A 40 1.54 16.24 -14.57
C CYS A 40 1.65 17.44 -13.63
N LEU A 41 1.61 17.21 -12.31
CA LEU A 41 1.75 18.27 -11.31
C LEU A 41 3.15 18.88 -11.22
N ASP A 42 4.18 18.15 -11.66
CA ASP A 42 5.59 18.53 -11.45
C ASP A 42 6.17 19.21 -12.71
N CYS A 43 6.04 18.56 -13.86
CA CYS A 43 6.54 19.10 -15.13
C CYS A 43 5.48 19.77 -16.02
N GLY A 44 4.19 19.61 -15.73
CA GLY A 44 3.09 20.16 -16.55
C GLY A 44 2.77 19.37 -17.83
N ASP A 45 3.52 18.32 -18.15
CA ASP A 45 3.32 17.51 -19.37
C ASP A 45 1.97 16.77 -19.37
N ILE A 46 1.47 16.48 -20.57
CA ILE A 46 0.25 15.70 -20.76
C ILE A 46 0.52 14.23 -20.40
N ILE A 47 -0.20 13.70 -19.41
CA ILE A 47 -0.09 12.29 -19.01
C ILE A 47 -0.70 11.41 -20.12
N PRO A 48 0.04 10.44 -20.69
CA PRO A 48 -0.47 9.62 -21.77
C PRO A 48 -1.68 8.76 -21.36
N GLU A 49 -2.65 8.60 -22.25
CA GLU A 49 -3.91 7.89 -21.97
C GLU A 49 -3.71 6.45 -21.52
N LYS A 50 -2.72 5.74 -22.09
CA LYS A 50 -2.32 4.40 -21.68
C LYS A 50 -2.06 4.31 -20.17
N ARG A 51 -1.50 5.36 -19.58
CA ARG A 51 -1.21 5.41 -18.14
C ARG A 51 -2.45 5.72 -17.31
N ARG A 52 -3.33 6.61 -17.80
CA ARG A 52 -4.60 6.94 -17.13
C ARG A 52 -5.54 5.73 -17.04
N GLN A 53 -5.49 4.85 -18.05
CA GLN A 53 -6.23 3.59 -18.05
C GLN A 53 -5.63 2.54 -17.10
N ALA A 54 -4.31 2.41 -17.08
CA ALA A 54 -3.62 1.42 -16.23
C ALA A 54 -3.66 1.76 -14.74
N VAL A 55 -3.55 3.05 -14.39
CA VAL A 55 -3.55 3.52 -12.99
C VAL A 55 -4.64 4.57 -12.82
N LYS A 56 -5.70 4.21 -12.08
CA LYS A 56 -6.75 5.14 -11.66
C LYS A 56 -6.16 6.10 -10.61
N GLY A 57 -6.22 7.41 -10.88
CA GLY A 57 -5.69 8.44 -9.98
C GLY A 57 -4.23 8.84 -10.24
N CYS A 58 -3.75 8.71 -11.48
CA CYS A 58 -2.40 9.11 -11.84
C CYS A 58 -2.21 10.63 -11.72
N LYS A 59 -1.20 11.08 -10.95
CA LYS A 59 -0.90 12.51 -10.69
C LYS A 59 0.35 13.03 -11.41
N TYR A 60 1.23 12.14 -11.85
CA TYR A 60 2.53 12.48 -12.43
C TYR A 60 2.66 11.90 -13.84
N CYS A 61 3.66 12.31 -14.61
CA CYS A 61 4.09 11.63 -15.84
C CYS A 61 5.01 10.45 -15.51
N ILE A 62 5.34 9.62 -16.51
CA ILE A 62 6.15 8.41 -16.29
C ILE A 62 7.56 8.76 -15.82
N THR A 63 8.17 9.79 -16.40
CA THR A 63 9.52 10.26 -16.06
C THR A 63 9.58 10.73 -14.61
N CYS A 64 8.71 11.66 -14.21
CA CYS A 64 8.66 12.13 -12.81
C CYS A 64 8.36 10.98 -11.82
N GLN A 65 7.52 10.00 -12.20
CA GLN A 65 7.25 8.87 -11.32
C GLN A 65 8.48 7.98 -11.15
N GLU A 66 9.23 7.72 -12.22
CA GLU A 66 10.47 6.93 -12.16
C GLU A 66 11.49 7.61 -11.25
N ASP A 67 11.62 8.94 -11.32
CA ASP A 67 12.48 9.70 -10.42
C ASP A 67 12.05 9.56 -8.96
N HIS A 68 10.76 9.72 -8.67
CA HIS A 68 10.24 9.51 -7.32
C HIS A 68 10.43 8.08 -6.82
N ASP A 69 10.15 7.07 -7.64
CA ASP A 69 10.34 5.67 -7.26
C ASP A 69 11.81 5.35 -7.02
N SER A 70 12.71 5.96 -7.80
CA SER A 70 14.15 5.84 -7.62
C SER A 70 14.64 6.42 -6.29
N ILE A 71 14.10 7.58 -5.89
CA ILE A 71 14.37 8.22 -4.59
C ILE A 71 13.81 7.36 -3.45
N PHE A 72 12.62 6.79 -3.64
CA PHE A 72 11.94 5.96 -2.67
C PHE A 72 12.30 4.48 -2.73
N LYS A 73 13.35 4.08 -3.46
CA LYS A 73 13.90 2.71 -3.41
C LYS A 73 14.20 2.40 -1.95
N ARG A 74 13.26 1.69 -1.32
CA ARG A 74 13.44 1.11 0.00
C ARG A 74 14.73 0.31 -0.11
N GLN A 75 15.79 0.80 0.54
CA GLN A 75 16.96 -0.02 0.77
C GLN A 75 16.44 -1.35 1.28
N PRO A 76 16.93 -2.49 0.76
CA PRO A 76 16.47 -3.78 1.20
C PRO A 76 16.64 -3.78 2.72
N ARG A 77 15.51 -3.76 3.44
CA ARG A 77 15.52 -3.96 4.89
C ARG A 77 15.96 -5.40 5.04
N ASN A 78 17.27 -5.59 5.13
CA ASN A 78 17.87 -6.85 5.50
C ASN A 78 17.28 -7.20 6.87
N CYS A 79 16.44 -8.22 6.89
CA CYS A 79 15.70 -8.70 8.06
C CYS A 79 16.59 -9.25 9.19
N TRP A 80 17.89 -8.93 9.16
CA TRP A 80 18.95 -9.51 9.99
C TRP A 80 19.67 -8.51 10.91
N HIS A 81 19.40 -7.20 10.84
CA HIS A 81 20.07 -6.18 11.68
C HIS A 81 19.26 -5.75 12.93
N ARG A 82 18.50 -6.66 13.56
CA ARG A 82 17.86 -6.42 14.86
C ARG A 82 18.25 -7.48 15.90
N SER A 83 19.54 -7.82 15.97
CA SER A 83 20.07 -8.79 16.96
C SER A 83 21.41 -8.42 17.62
N MET A 84 21.94 -7.20 17.44
CA MET A 84 23.14 -6.76 18.20
C MET A 84 23.06 -5.29 18.61
N ARG A 85 22.34 -5.00 19.70
CA ARG A 85 22.92 -4.41 20.91
C ARG A 85 21.95 -4.52 22.08
#